data_AF-A0A6J6M1V7-F1
#
_entry.id   AF-A0A6J6M1V7-F1
#
_cell.length_a   1.000
_cell.length_b   1.000
_cell.length_c   1.000
_cell.angle_alpha   90.00
_cell.angle_beta   90.00
_cell.angle_gamma   90.00
#
_symmetry.space_group_name_H-M   'P 1'
#
loop_
_entity.id
_entity.type
_entity.pdbx_description
1 polymer ?
#
loop_
_entity_poly.entity_id
_entity_poly.type
_entity_poly.pdbx_seq_one_letter_code
_entity_poly.pdbx_strand_id
1 'polypeptide(L)'
;MKEKKHRLEDAISATRAAVEEGIVVGGGAALVHAASALDKDLGLEGDQAVGVRLVRKACDEPLRWIAENAGHEGYVVVAKVRTMKPNEGFNAATEVYEDLVKVGVIDPVKVTRSALANAASIAAMFITTEALVFETPENKKEEAGGSGHSHGPGGHGH
;
A
#
# COMPACT_ATOMS: atom_id res chain seq x y z
N MET A 1 -1.75 5.78 25.06
CA MET A 1 -0.55 6.65 25.03
C MET A 1 0.18 6.56 23.69
N LYS A 2 0.56 5.37 23.20
CA LYS A 2 1.25 5.19 21.90
C LYS A 2 0.44 5.69 20.68
N GLU A 3 -0.84 5.35 20.60
CA GLU A 3 -1.72 5.76 19.48
C GLU A 3 -1.81 7.28 19.29
N LYS A 4 -2.03 8.03 20.39
CA LYS A 4 -2.09 9.50 20.34
C LYS A 4 -0.78 10.13 19.86
N LYS A 5 0.36 9.53 20.23
CA LYS A 5 1.68 9.99 19.78
C LYS A 5 1.86 9.74 18.28
N HIS A 6 1.55 8.54 17.81
CA HIS A 6 1.68 8.21 16.37
C HIS A 6 0.76 9.10 15.51
N ARG A 7 -0.48 9.34 15.94
CA ARG A 7 -1.41 10.25 15.25
C ARG A 7 -0.87 11.68 15.14
N LEU A 8 -0.16 12.16 16.16
CA LEU A 8 0.47 13.47 16.13
C LEU A 8 1.65 13.51 15.17
N GLU A 9 2.50 12.48 15.20
CA GLU A 9 3.65 12.33 14.29
C GLU A 9 3.20 12.25 12.82
N ASP A 10 2.12 11.52 12.54
CA ASP A 10 1.51 11.41 11.21
C ASP A 10 0.97 12.76 10.73
N ALA A 11 0.24 13.49 11.59
CA ALA A 11 -0.29 14.81 11.23
C ALA A 11 0.81 15.85 10.96
N ILE A 12 1.89 15.84 11.77
CA ILE A 12 3.06 16.71 11.54
C ILE A 12 3.74 16.37 10.22
N SER A 13 3.89 15.08 9.92
CA SER A 13 4.54 14.63 8.69
C SER A 13 3.70 14.96 7.45
N ALA A 14 2.37 14.78 7.51
CA ALA A 14 1.46 15.11 6.42
C ALA A 14 1.43 16.62 6.12
N THR A 15 1.40 17.47 7.16
CA THR A 15 1.43 18.93 6.97
C THR A 15 2.75 19.41 6.39
N ARG A 16 3.88 18.86 6.83
CA ARG A 16 5.20 19.16 6.21
C ARG A 16 5.22 18.77 4.73
N ALA A 17 4.78 17.55 4.40
CA ALA A 17 4.72 17.09 3.01
C ALA A 17 3.81 17.95 2.13
N ALA A 18 2.67 18.40 2.67
CA ALA A 18 1.74 19.29 1.97
C ALA A 18 2.34 20.68 1.73
N VAL A 19 3.16 21.20 2.65
CA VAL A 19 3.88 22.48 2.46
C VAL A 19 5.00 22.35 1.43
N GLU A 20 5.72 21.23 1.41
CA GLU A 20 6.84 21.00 0.48
C GLU A 20 6.39 20.86 -0.97
N GLU A 21 5.34 20.07 -1.22
CA GLU A 21 4.97 19.65 -2.59
C GLU A 21 3.52 19.98 -2.98
N GLY A 22 2.75 20.59 -2.08
CA GLY A 22 1.34 20.89 -2.28
C GLY A 22 0.41 19.72 -1.97
N ILE A 23 -0.86 19.91 -2.34
CA ILE A 23 -1.96 19.00 -2.05
C ILE A 23 -2.68 18.59 -3.34
N VAL A 24 -3.32 17.43 -3.29
CA VAL A 24 -4.23 16.92 -4.32
C VAL A 24 -5.55 16.49 -3.69
N VAL A 25 -6.54 16.28 -4.54
CA VAL A 25 -7.82 15.71 -4.12
C VAL A 25 -7.61 14.34 -3.47
N GLY A 26 -8.15 14.13 -2.28
CA GLY A 26 -7.99 12.90 -1.53
C GLY A 26 -8.92 11.77 -1.97
N GLY A 27 -9.10 10.78 -1.10
CA GLY A 27 -10.09 9.71 -1.30
C GLY A 27 -9.82 8.81 -2.51
N GLY A 28 -8.58 8.78 -3.01
CA GLY A 28 -8.20 8.04 -4.22
C GLY A 28 -8.64 8.69 -5.55
N ALA A 29 -9.37 9.82 -5.52
CA ALA A 29 -9.83 10.50 -6.74
C ALA A 29 -8.66 11.01 -7.59
N ALA A 30 -7.58 11.50 -6.98
CA ALA A 30 -6.42 12.02 -7.70
C ALA A 30 -5.78 10.97 -8.61
N LEU A 31 -5.69 9.71 -8.16
CA LEU A 31 -5.13 8.61 -8.95
C LEU A 31 -6.06 8.26 -10.13
N VAL A 32 -7.37 8.23 -9.90
CA VAL A 32 -8.37 7.97 -10.95
C VAL A 32 -8.32 9.03 -12.05
N HIS A 33 -8.20 10.31 -11.69
CA HIS A 33 -8.06 11.41 -12.66
C HIS A 33 -6.69 11.38 -13.36
N ALA A 34 -5.61 11.17 -12.62
CA ALA A 34 -4.25 11.10 -13.18
C ALA A 34 -4.08 9.94 -14.16
N ALA A 35 -4.84 8.84 -13.99
CA ALA A 35 -4.82 7.69 -14.90
C ALA A 35 -5.25 8.03 -16.34
N SER A 36 -5.89 9.18 -16.58
CA SER A 36 -6.17 9.67 -17.95
C SER A 36 -4.90 9.97 -18.75
N ALA A 37 -3.78 10.28 -18.08
CA ALA A 37 -2.49 10.42 -18.75
C ALA A 37 -2.02 9.14 -19.44
N LEU A 38 -2.58 7.98 -19.06
CA LEU A 38 -2.30 6.65 -19.62
C LEU A 38 -3.32 6.26 -20.73
N ASP A 39 -4.15 7.19 -21.19
CA ASP A 39 -5.04 6.97 -22.33
C ASP A 39 -4.27 6.55 -23.58
N LYS A 40 -4.90 5.72 -24.42
CA LYS A 40 -4.32 5.17 -25.66
C LYS A 40 -3.00 4.45 -25.44
N ASP A 41 -2.82 3.85 -24.27
CA ASP A 41 -1.68 3.02 -23.90
C ASP A 41 -0.31 3.72 -24.11
N LEU A 42 -0.30 5.06 -24.03
CA LEU A 42 0.88 5.91 -24.33
C LEU A 42 1.44 5.73 -25.76
N GLY A 43 0.68 5.12 -26.68
CA GLY A 43 1.16 4.75 -28.01
C GLY A 43 2.11 3.54 -28.02
N LEU A 44 2.20 2.81 -26.92
CA LEU A 44 2.97 1.57 -26.82
C LEU A 44 2.14 0.38 -27.35
N GLU A 45 2.82 -0.70 -27.70
CA GLU A 45 2.21 -1.91 -28.27
C GLU A 45 2.64 -3.17 -27.51
N GLY A 46 1.99 -4.30 -27.80
CA GLY A 46 2.31 -5.61 -27.21
C GLY A 46 2.30 -5.60 -25.68
N ASP A 47 3.32 -6.22 -25.08
CA ASP A 47 3.44 -6.39 -23.62
C ASP A 47 3.59 -5.06 -22.88
N GLN A 48 4.20 -4.05 -23.52
CA GLN A 48 4.32 -2.72 -22.94
C GLN A 48 2.95 -2.05 -22.78
N ALA A 49 2.07 -2.18 -23.78
CA ALA A 49 0.70 -1.69 -23.70
C ALA A 49 -0.11 -2.41 -22.60
N VAL A 50 0.11 -3.72 -22.42
CA VAL A 50 -0.49 -4.48 -21.31
C VAL A 50 -0.04 -3.90 -19.97
N GLY A 51 1.24 -3.60 -19.81
CA GLY A 51 1.78 -2.96 -18.61
C GLY A 51 1.14 -1.60 -18.30
N VAL A 52 0.96 -0.76 -19.32
CA VAL A 52 0.27 0.55 -19.17
C VAL A 52 -1.17 0.36 -18.68
N ARG A 53 -1.92 -0.56 -19.29
CA ARG A 53 -3.30 -0.87 -18.87
C ARG A 53 -3.37 -1.42 -17.45
N LEU A 54 -2.37 -2.20 -17.02
CA LEU A 54 -2.28 -2.72 -15.66
C LEU A 54 -2.09 -1.59 -14.64
N VAL A 55 -1.17 -0.65 -14.89
CA VAL A 55 -0.96 0.52 -14.03
C VAL A 55 -2.21 1.39 -14.00
N ARG A 56 -2.83 1.65 -15.15
CA ARG A 56 -4.10 2.41 -15.24
C ARG A 56 -5.19 1.78 -14.36
N LYS A 57 -5.35 0.46 -14.43
CA LYS A 57 -6.30 -0.28 -13.59
C LYS A 57 -5.92 -0.19 -12.11
N ALA A 58 -4.64 -0.33 -11.76
CA ALA A 58 -4.18 -0.25 -10.38
C ALA A 58 -4.48 1.11 -9.72
N CYS A 59 -4.46 2.21 -10.48
CA CYS A 59 -4.83 3.54 -10.00
C CYS A 59 -6.29 3.65 -9.51
N ASP A 60 -7.17 2.75 -9.96
CA ASP A 60 -8.59 2.74 -9.57
C ASP A 60 -8.83 2.06 -8.22
N GLU A 61 -7.93 1.15 -7.83
CA GLU A 61 -8.11 0.27 -6.68
C GLU A 61 -8.23 1.01 -5.33
N PRO A 62 -7.49 2.11 -5.06
CA PRO A 62 -7.65 2.84 -3.80
C PRO A 62 -9.06 3.40 -3.60
N LEU A 63 -9.63 4.06 -4.62
CA LEU A 63 -11.00 4.57 -4.54
C LEU A 63 -12.02 3.43 -4.50
N ARG A 64 -11.79 2.34 -5.25
CA ARG A 64 -12.66 1.16 -5.22
C ARG A 64 -12.77 0.61 -3.79
N TRP A 65 -11.65 0.39 -3.12
CA TRP A 65 -11.65 -0.12 -1.75
C TRP A 65 -12.27 0.84 -0.75
N ILE A 66 -12.05 2.15 -0.89
CA ILE A 66 -12.70 3.16 -0.05
C ILE A 66 -14.22 3.08 -0.20
N ALA A 67 -14.73 2.97 -1.43
CA ALA A 67 -16.15 2.86 -1.71
C ALA A 67 -16.76 1.54 -1.23
N GLU A 68 -16.07 0.41 -1.41
CA GLU A 68 -16.53 -0.90 -0.93
C GLU A 68 -16.56 -0.97 0.60
N ASN A 69 -15.57 -0.39 1.28
CA ASN A 69 -15.57 -0.29 2.73
C ASN A 69 -16.71 0.60 3.27
N ALA A 70 -17.23 1.51 2.44
CA ALA A 70 -18.42 2.31 2.72
C ALA A 70 -19.73 1.63 2.27
N GLY A 71 -19.69 0.40 1.75
CA GLY A 71 -20.88 -0.36 1.36
C GLY A 71 -21.43 -0.05 -0.04
N HIS A 72 -20.65 0.62 -0.89
CA HIS A 72 -21.03 0.92 -2.27
C HIS A 72 -20.30 0.03 -3.29
N GLU A 73 -20.88 -0.09 -4.48
CA GLU A 73 -20.26 -0.78 -5.62
C GLU A 73 -19.02 0.00 -6.11
N GLY A 74 -17.83 -0.44 -5.73
CA GLY A 74 -16.60 0.36 -5.85
C GLY A 74 -16.26 0.77 -7.28
N TYR A 75 -16.36 -0.14 -8.25
CA TYR A 75 -16.10 0.21 -9.66
C TYR A 75 -17.17 1.14 -10.26
N VAL A 76 -18.41 1.13 -9.76
CA VAL A 76 -19.44 2.10 -10.16
C VAL A 76 -19.07 3.50 -9.66
N VAL A 77 -18.59 3.60 -8.42
CA VAL A 77 -18.08 4.86 -7.85
C VAL A 77 -16.88 5.38 -8.64
N VAL A 78 -15.89 4.52 -8.93
CA VAL A 78 -14.73 4.87 -9.76
C VAL A 78 -15.15 5.40 -11.12
N ALA A 79 -16.05 4.69 -11.82
CA ALA A 79 -16.52 5.09 -13.14
C ALA A 79 -17.19 6.48 -13.10
N LYS A 80 -17.98 6.76 -12.05
CA LYS A 80 -18.59 8.08 -11.87
C LYS A 80 -17.53 9.15 -11.61
N VAL A 81 -16.64 8.96 -10.64
CA VAL A 81 -15.58 9.94 -10.29
C VAL A 81 -14.68 10.26 -11.48
N ARG A 82 -14.39 9.29 -12.35
CA ARG A 82 -13.61 9.50 -13.59
C ARG A 82 -14.20 10.57 -14.51
N THR A 83 -15.52 10.72 -14.53
CA THR A 83 -16.23 11.71 -15.37
C THR A 83 -16.43 13.07 -14.70
N MET A 84 -16.06 13.19 -13.42
CA MET A 84 -16.21 14.41 -12.64
C MET A 84 -15.03 15.36 -12.83
N LYS A 85 -15.13 16.56 -12.28
CA LYS A 85 -14.03 17.54 -12.35
C LYS A 85 -12.85 17.10 -11.47
N PRO A 86 -11.62 17.58 -11.75
CA PRO A 86 -10.42 17.19 -11.01
C PRO A 86 -10.46 17.36 -9.47
N ASN A 87 -11.29 18.25 -8.94
CA ASN A 87 -11.42 18.48 -7.49
C ASN A 87 -12.63 17.76 -6.86
N GLU A 88 -13.45 17.13 -7.69
CA GLU A 88 -14.66 16.44 -7.26
C GLU A 88 -14.42 14.93 -7.13
N GLY A 89 -15.07 14.30 -6.15
CA GLY A 89 -14.93 12.87 -5.91
C GLY A 89 -16.02 12.33 -5.00
N PHE A 90 -15.85 11.09 -4.54
CA PHE A 90 -16.78 10.45 -3.60
C PHE A 90 -16.26 10.60 -2.16
N ASN A 91 -17.04 11.27 -1.32
CA ASN A 91 -16.76 11.40 0.10
C ASN A 91 -17.36 10.19 0.84
N ALA A 92 -16.53 9.22 1.21
CA ALA A 92 -16.99 8.02 1.90
C ALA A 92 -17.49 8.27 3.34
N ALA A 93 -17.20 9.42 3.94
CA ALA A 93 -17.70 9.75 5.27
C ALA A 93 -19.14 10.29 5.25
N THR A 94 -19.55 10.92 4.15
CA THR A 94 -20.90 11.49 3.96
C THR A 94 -21.73 10.77 2.90
N GLU A 95 -21.09 9.88 2.13
CA GLU A 95 -21.65 9.15 0.99
C GLU A 95 -22.12 10.06 -0.16
N VAL A 96 -21.53 11.26 -0.28
CA VAL A 96 -21.90 12.27 -1.28
C VAL A 96 -20.78 12.49 -2.31
N TYR A 97 -21.19 12.83 -3.54
CA TYR A 97 -20.28 13.29 -4.59
C TYR A 97 -20.17 14.81 -4.54
N GLU A 98 -18.99 15.32 -4.23
CA GLU A 98 -18.78 16.74 -3.99
C GLU A 98 -17.34 17.18 -4.28
N ASP A 99 -17.09 18.48 -4.16
CA ASP A 99 -15.75 19.06 -4.20
C ASP A 99 -14.99 18.69 -2.92
N LEU A 100 -14.18 17.64 -3.01
CA LEU A 100 -13.46 17.04 -1.89
C LEU A 100 -12.44 18.01 -1.28
N VAL A 101 -11.88 18.91 -2.08
CA VAL A 101 -10.96 19.94 -1.59
C VAL A 101 -11.69 20.93 -0.69
N LYS A 102 -12.91 21.35 -1.05
CA LYS A 102 -13.73 22.25 -0.23
C LYS A 102 -14.16 21.64 1.10
N VAL A 103 -14.43 20.34 1.13
CA VAL A 103 -14.80 19.63 2.37
C VAL A 103 -13.59 19.11 3.15
N GLY A 104 -12.36 19.39 2.70
CA GLY A 104 -11.13 19.09 3.42
C GLY A 104 -10.61 17.66 3.26
N VAL A 105 -11.13 16.90 2.30
CA VAL A 105 -10.63 15.57 1.94
C VAL A 105 -9.49 15.74 0.93
N ILE A 106 -8.29 15.92 1.45
CA ILE A 106 -7.07 16.24 0.69
C ILE A 106 -5.93 15.31 1.10
N ASP A 107 -5.06 15.00 0.14
CA ASP A 107 -3.83 14.25 0.38
C ASP A 107 -2.60 15.11 -0.03
N PRO A 108 -1.47 15.04 0.70
CA PRO A 108 -0.23 15.63 0.23
C PRO A 108 0.24 14.97 -1.07
N VAL A 109 0.66 15.76 -2.07
CA VAL A 109 1.14 15.26 -3.38
C VAL A 109 2.19 14.15 -3.22
N LYS A 110 3.15 14.39 -2.31
CA LYS A 110 4.24 13.46 -2.00
C LYS A 110 3.71 12.09 -1.57
N VAL A 111 2.65 12.04 -0.76
CA VAL A 111 2.09 10.79 -0.26
C VAL A 111 1.51 9.97 -1.41
N THR A 112 0.64 10.57 -2.22
CA THR A 112 0.00 9.88 -3.35
C THR A 112 1.02 9.41 -4.38
N ARG A 113 1.98 10.27 -4.75
CA ARG A 113 3.05 9.94 -5.71
C ARG A 113 3.96 8.84 -5.19
N SER A 114 4.47 8.98 -3.97
CA SER A 114 5.41 8.01 -3.39
C SER A 114 4.73 6.67 -3.15
N ALA A 115 3.45 6.64 -2.76
CA ALA A 115 2.70 5.40 -2.63
C ALA A 115 2.65 4.63 -3.95
N LEU A 116 2.28 5.29 -5.05
CA LEU A 116 2.22 4.66 -6.37
C LEU A 116 3.61 4.21 -6.85
N ALA A 117 4.62 5.08 -6.74
CA ALA A 117 5.98 4.77 -7.19
C ALA A 117 6.61 3.60 -6.42
N ASN A 118 6.43 3.56 -5.10
CA ASN A 118 6.95 2.48 -4.27
C ASN A 118 6.21 1.16 -4.54
N ALA A 119 4.89 1.20 -4.69
CA ALA A 119 4.10 0.02 -5.05
C ALA A 119 4.52 -0.55 -6.42
N ALA A 120 4.72 0.31 -7.42
CA ALA A 120 5.20 -0.11 -8.74
C ALA A 120 6.61 -0.71 -8.67
N SER A 121 7.51 -0.12 -7.89
CA SER A 121 8.87 -0.63 -7.68
C SER A 121 8.87 -2.04 -7.07
N ILE A 122 8.08 -2.25 -6.01
CA ILE A 122 7.92 -3.55 -5.36
C ILE A 122 7.30 -4.55 -6.34
N ALA A 123 6.23 -4.18 -7.06
CA ALA A 123 5.58 -5.06 -8.03
C ALA A 123 6.53 -5.48 -9.15
N ALA A 124 7.33 -4.56 -9.69
CA ALA A 124 8.31 -4.85 -10.73
C ALA A 124 9.38 -5.84 -10.23
N MET A 125 9.87 -5.64 -9.00
CA MET A 125 10.83 -6.56 -8.36
C MET A 125 10.21 -7.95 -8.16
N PHE A 126 8.97 -8.03 -7.68
CA PHE A 126 8.29 -9.32 -7.46
C PHE A 126 8.00 -10.07 -8.76
N ILE A 127 7.48 -9.40 -9.78
CA ILE A 127 7.12 -10.04 -11.07
C ILE A 127 8.36 -10.59 -11.79
N THR A 128 9.54 -10.01 -11.55
CA THR A 128 10.81 -10.46 -12.15
C THR A 128 11.59 -11.43 -11.25
N THR A 129 11.05 -11.79 -10.08
CA THR A 129 11.68 -12.74 -9.17
C THR A 129 11.23 -14.17 -9.50
N GLU A 130 12.15 -14.98 -10.03
CA GLU A 130 11.89 -16.37 -10.42
C GLU A 130 12.04 -17.37 -9.26
N ALA A 131 12.77 -17.02 -8.20
CA ALA A 131 13.05 -17.92 -7.08
C ALA A 131 13.15 -17.19 -5.75
N LEU A 132 12.65 -17.85 -4.69
CA LEU A 132 12.79 -17.42 -3.30
C LEU A 132 13.49 -18.53 -2.51
N VAL A 133 14.57 -18.17 -1.82
CA VAL A 133 15.29 -19.08 -0.92
C VAL A 133 14.95 -18.66 0.51
N PHE A 134 14.50 -19.61 1.33
CA PHE A 134 14.25 -19.39 2.75
C PHE A 134 15.03 -20.40 3.58
N GLU A 135 15.55 -19.97 4.72
CA GLU A 135 16.13 -20.86 5.72
C GLU A 135 15.02 -21.29 6.68
N THR A 136 14.86 -22.60 6.87
CA THR A 136 13.96 -23.12 7.89
C THR A 136 14.56 -22.80 9.27
N PRO A 137 13.81 -22.16 10.18
CA PRO A 137 14.29 -21.92 11.53
C PRO A 137 14.71 -23.23 12.19
N GLU A 138 15.90 -23.26 12.79
CA GLU A 138 16.35 -24.43 13.53
C GLU A 138 15.37 -24.71 14.68
N ASN A 139 14.90 -25.96 14.76
CA ASN A 139 14.27 -26.45 15.97
C ASN A 139 15.34 -26.43 17.06
N LYS A 140 15.33 -25.39 17.91
CA LYS A 140 16.07 -25.42 19.18
C LYS A 140 15.54 -26.63 19.95
N LYS A 141 16.28 -27.74 19.91
CA LYS A 141 16.06 -28.83 20.85
C LYS A 141 16.22 -28.21 22.23
N GLU A 142 15.14 -28.21 23.00
CA GLU A 142 15.25 -28.04 24.44
C GLU A 142 16.29 -29.06 24.89
N GLU A 143 17.40 -28.57 25.45
CA GLU A 143 18.37 -29.43 26.11
C GLU A 143 17.62 -30.13 27.23
N ALA A 144 17.20 -31.37 26.99
CA ALA A 144 16.63 -32.24 27.99
C ALA A 144 17.68 -32.41 29.08
N GLY A 145 17.50 -31.66 30.16
CA GLY A 145 18.31 -31.78 31.35
C GLY A 145 18.24 -33.20 31.91
N GLY A 146 19.35 -33.62 32.52
CA GLY A 146 19.38 -34.74 33.45
C GLY A 146 20.16 -35.95 32.97
N SER A 147 21.46 -35.94 33.26
CA SER A 147 22.36 -37.09 33.25
C SER A 147 21.75 -38.34 33.88
N GLY A 148 21.60 -39.41 33.08
CA GLY A 148 21.34 -40.77 33.54
C GLY A 148 22.62 -41.62 33.55
N HIS A 149 23.10 -41.92 34.76
CA HIS A 149 23.89 -43.07 35.24
C HIS A 149 24.98 -43.74 34.36
N SER A 150 26.20 -43.76 34.89
CA SER A 150 27.17 -44.85 34.68
C SER A 150 27.79 -45.27 36.03
N HIS A 151 27.57 -46.53 36.38
CA HIS A 151 28.16 -47.25 37.52
C HIS A 151 29.58 -47.75 37.20
N GLY A 152 30.59 -47.29 37.96
CA GLY A 152 31.87 -47.97 38.33
C GLY A 152 32.77 -48.56 37.23
N PRO A 153 33.93 -49.18 37.57
CA PRO A 153 34.67 -49.22 38.84
C PRO A 153 36.15 -48.78 38.68
N GLY A 154 36.76 -48.22 39.72
CA GLY A 154 38.19 -47.88 39.69
C GLY A 154 38.80 -47.88 41.07
N GLY A 155 39.25 -49.05 41.52
CA GLY A 155 40.08 -49.22 42.70
C GLY A 155 41.53 -49.53 42.32
N HIS A 156 42.46 -48.92 43.07
CA HIS A 156 43.90 -49.23 43.25
C HIS A 156 44.76 -49.22 41.97
N GLY A 157 45.94 -48.62 41.91
CA GLY A 157 46.94 -48.33 42.92
C GLY A 157 48.28 -48.68 42.28
N HIS A 158 49.20 -47.70 42.25
CA HIS A 158 50.54 -47.67 41.64
C HIS A 158 50.63 -47.56 40.12
#